data_AF-A0A2S7PJJ5-F1
#
_entry.id   AF-A0A2S7PJJ5-F1
#
_cell.length_a   1.000
_cell.length_b   1.000
_cell.length_c   1.000
_cell.angle_alpha   90.00
_cell.angle_beta   90.00
_cell.angle_gamma   90.00
#
_symmetry.space_group_name_H-M   'P 1'
#
loop_
_entity.id
_entity.type
_entity.pdbx_description
1 polymer ?
#
loop_
_entity_poly.entity_id
_entity_poly.type
_entity_poly.pdbx_seq_one_letter_code
_entity_poly.pdbx_strand_id
1 'polypeptide(L)'
;MSTPQMPSHMPQNPMYNQQQQQQLQQTPQKNTLDQTRAMYQMRLQQQQQQLQLQQQQQQFAQQHLQQQHAQTTPVKQMTPMHHQQQPMMNRFSTPQPPSAQPHHPLGPQGHVRNSLSRSVEATPLQNGSAYPLPSPASGTKVGNSMSLPSPHADEFLNKTLPDEYPPKIKARDPDVYGGIDMRTLYELGEELITLKPDFPTLAEMGTIDVHALTMSLQSGLHAEVRLALDSLVVLSMEYERLPLELRQCDDLVESLIDCAEIQVELLAENAAEVSDVMLITSYEDVVRSCYVDKDALRDIPAFGTLEYILDRAVDKLICIMSILRNLSFHEQNQPLLSEEFVIKFICVVIRYLGTRNMLLRTNQNTLDFMKDGIVLLSNLAHEIKLPGREQALCLLHFLIAFAPCPPPNCSGSDKITFSPYDPTIHYYLYPAIDSLAKLLARDEPNRTHYKTIFASDVASSPPFDLLTRTFALSISAIPDQQREIKRGNFLPLVEARKPMLMQGLLAAEILSNLAPGYDSGVAKAWLTSEDGFAKNLSTLILSLCNDPPQTPQHRATAVPKSLEEEAMLQIVLDGISVLRILAEKSRDPDDPTSMIPIPGLPATERIIKLLERKQPRLRVALRQLCAFTNFCS
;
A
#
# COMPACT_ATOMS: atom_id res chain seq x y z
N MET A 1 -28.01 -50.68 -5.21
CA MET A 1 -29.43 -50.27 -5.33
C MET A 1 -30.05 -50.32 -3.95
N SER A 2 -30.92 -49.43 -3.47
CA SER A 2 -31.22 -48.02 -3.77
C SER A 2 -32.08 -47.49 -2.60
N THR A 3 -32.12 -46.17 -2.39
CA THR A 3 -33.03 -45.43 -1.47
C THR A 3 -34.51 -45.51 -1.95
N PRO A 4 -35.56 -45.07 -1.18
CA PRO A 4 -35.63 -44.06 -0.09
C PRO A 4 -36.29 -44.64 1.21
N GLN A 5 -36.97 -43.96 2.16
CA GLN A 5 -37.52 -42.58 2.30
C GLN A 5 -37.79 -42.21 3.80
N MET A 6 -38.28 -40.98 4.08
CA MET A 6 -38.93 -40.57 5.35
C MET A 6 -40.41 -40.21 5.12
N PRO A 7 -41.22 -39.97 6.18
CA PRO A 7 -41.55 -38.57 6.50
C PRO A 7 -41.64 -38.24 8.01
N SER A 8 -41.97 -36.98 8.33
CA SER A 8 -41.90 -36.32 9.64
C SER A 8 -43.27 -35.95 10.25
N HIS A 9 -43.32 -35.51 11.52
CA HIS A 9 -44.08 -34.33 12.01
C HIS A 9 -43.82 -34.02 13.52
N MET A 10 -44.27 -32.84 13.97
CA MET A 10 -44.12 -32.19 15.30
C MET A 10 -45.40 -31.33 15.57
N PRO A 11 -45.60 -30.61 16.70
CA PRO A 11 -45.01 -30.65 18.06
C PRO A 11 -46.09 -30.63 19.19
N GLN A 12 -45.71 -30.64 20.49
CA GLN A 12 -46.44 -29.88 21.55
C GLN A 12 -45.69 -29.76 22.90
N ASN A 13 -46.07 -28.74 23.68
CA ASN A 13 -45.73 -28.39 25.08
C ASN A 13 -46.96 -27.56 25.60
N PRO A 14 -47.28 -27.36 26.91
CA PRO A 14 -46.32 -27.02 27.97
C PRO A 14 -46.68 -27.46 29.44
N MET A 15 -45.89 -26.98 30.40
CA MET A 15 -46.30 -26.51 31.74
C MET A 15 -47.04 -27.47 32.70
N TYR A 16 -46.30 -28.27 33.47
CA TYR A 16 -46.72 -28.69 34.82
C TYR A 16 -45.56 -29.19 35.71
N ASN A 17 -44.64 -28.32 36.17
CA ASN A 17 -43.63 -28.72 37.18
C ASN A 17 -42.99 -27.54 37.96
N GLN A 18 -43.79 -26.73 38.66
CA GLN A 18 -43.30 -25.57 39.42
C GLN A 18 -43.92 -25.44 40.82
N GLN A 19 -43.84 -26.48 41.67
CA GLN A 19 -44.30 -26.33 43.07
C GLN A 19 -43.67 -27.24 44.15
N GLN A 20 -42.52 -27.89 43.92
CA GLN A 20 -41.95 -28.79 44.95
C GLN A 20 -40.41 -28.80 45.06
N GLN A 21 -39.77 -27.62 45.11
CA GLN A 21 -38.41 -27.51 45.65
C GLN A 21 -38.10 -26.13 46.28
N GLN A 22 -38.97 -25.68 47.19
CA GLN A 22 -38.67 -24.60 48.13
C GLN A 22 -38.81 -25.09 49.57
N GLN A 23 -37.72 -25.62 50.15
CA GLN A 23 -37.40 -25.55 51.59
C GLN A 23 -36.06 -26.24 51.87
N LEU A 24 -34.98 -25.45 51.91
CA LEU A 24 -33.80 -25.55 52.81
C LEU A 24 -32.74 -24.51 52.37
N GLN A 25 -31.93 -24.03 53.33
CA GLN A 25 -30.78 -23.13 53.13
C GLN A 25 -31.07 -21.67 52.69
N GLN A 26 -31.61 -20.88 53.63
CA GLN A 26 -31.06 -19.55 53.96
C GLN A 26 -30.07 -19.77 55.12
N THR A 27 -28.98 -19.04 55.39
CA THR A 27 -28.33 -17.79 54.90
C THR A 27 -26.80 -17.95 55.24
N PRO A 28 -25.85 -16.97 55.16
CA PRO A 28 -25.92 -15.53 54.81
C PRO A 28 -24.88 -15.05 53.75
N GLN A 29 -25.27 -14.22 52.78
CA GLN A 29 -24.29 -13.56 51.89
C GLN A 29 -24.72 -12.17 51.35
N LYS A 30 -25.55 -11.41 52.09
CA LYS A 30 -26.04 -10.10 51.64
C LYS A 30 -25.33 -8.86 52.23
N ASN A 31 -24.84 -8.93 53.47
CA ASN A 31 -24.38 -7.72 54.18
C ASN A 31 -23.06 -7.13 53.66
N THR A 32 -22.22 -7.91 52.98
CA THR A 32 -20.88 -7.47 52.55
C THR A 32 -20.93 -6.49 51.37
N LEU A 33 -21.86 -6.70 50.43
CA LEU A 33 -21.94 -5.93 49.19
C LEU A 33 -22.34 -4.46 49.40
N ASP A 34 -23.36 -4.22 50.24
CA ASP A 34 -23.82 -2.85 50.53
C ASP A 34 -22.75 -2.03 51.28
N GLN A 35 -21.97 -2.67 52.17
CA GLN A 35 -20.89 -2.00 52.90
C GLN A 35 -19.72 -1.60 51.97
N THR A 36 -19.37 -2.45 50.99
CA THR A 36 -18.40 -2.07 49.94
C THR A 36 -18.92 -0.93 49.07
N ARG A 37 -20.22 -0.95 48.69
CA ARG A 37 -20.83 0.06 47.82
C ARG A 37 -20.86 1.45 48.46
N ALA A 38 -21.18 1.53 49.75
CA ALA A 38 -21.15 2.78 50.52
C ALA A 38 -19.73 3.39 50.60
N MET A 39 -18.70 2.56 50.84
CA MET A 39 -17.31 3.01 50.89
C MET A 39 -16.83 3.56 49.54
N TYR A 40 -17.28 2.97 48.42
CA TYR A 40 -16.91 3.41 47.07
C TYR A 40 -17.52 4.78 46.72
N GLN A 41 -18.79 5.03 47.09
CA GLN A 41 -19.43 6.34 46.91
C GLN A 41 -18.74 7.45 47.71
N MET A 42 -18.35 7.18 48.97
CA MET A 42 -17.64 8.16 49.80
C MET A 42 -16.29 8.56 49.19
N ARG A 43 -15.54 7.61 48.59
CA ARG A 43 -14.26 7.89 47.92
C ARG A 43 -14.43 8.78 46.69
N LEU A 44 -15.44 8.52 45.86
CA LEU A 44 -15.79 9.34 44.70
C LEU A 44 -16.11 10.79 45.09
N GLN A 45 -16.91 10.99 46.15
CA GLN A 45 -17.29 12.32 46.61
C GLN A 45 -16.09 13.11 47.15
N GLN A 46 -15.16 12.45 47.87
CA GLN A 46 -13.93 13.07 48.36
C GLN A 46 -12.97 13.47 47.22
N GLN A 47 -12.86 12.66 46.16
CA GLN A 47 -12.03 12.97 45.00
C GLN A 47 -12.56 14.18 44.21
N GLN A 48 -13.88 14.31 44.07
CA GLN A 48 -14.51 15.45 43.39
C GLN A 48 -14.25 16.78 44.12
N GLN A 49 -14.28 16.77 45.45
CA GLN A 49 -14.01 17.95 46.27
C GLN A 49 -12.54 18.41 46.20
N GLN A 50 -11.60 17.49 45.97
CA GLN A 50 -10.18 17.81 45.83
C GLN A 50 -9.86 18.49 44.49
N LEU A 51 -10.52 18.07 43.40
CA LEU A 51 -10.42 18.72 42.08
C LEU A 51 -10.94 20.17 42.10
N GLN A 52 -12.04 20.44 42.81
CA GLN A 52 -12.62 21.78 42.88
C GLN A 52 -11.70 22.79 43.59
N LEU A 53 -10.98 22.34 44.63
CA LEU A 53 -9.95 23.14 45.32
C LEU A 53 -8.73 23.46 44.43
N GLN A 54 -8.33 22.54 43.56
CA GLN A 54 -7.19 22.76 42.66
C GLN A 54 -7.51 23.77 41.55
N GLN A 55 -8.73 23.74 40.98
CA GLN A 55 -9.14 24.66 39.93
C GLN A 55 -9.21 26.13 40.41
N GLN A 56 -9.65 26.36 41.66
CA GLN A 56 -9.72 27.70 42.23
C GLN A 56 -8.33 28.35 42.41
N GLN A 57 -7.26 27.57 42.53
CA GLN A 57 -5.91 28.10 42.72
C GLN A 57 -5.26 28.56 41.40
N GLN A 58 -5.69 28.06 40.23
CA GLN A 58 -5.16 28.51 38.94
C GLN A 58 -5.71 29.87 38.48
N GLN A 59 -6.97 30.20 38.80
CA GLN A 59 -7.56 31.48 38.36
C GLN A 59 -6.88 32.72 38.96
N PHE A 60 -6.23 32.60 40.13
CA PHE A 60 -5.50 33.72 40.75
C PHE A 60 -4.16 34.05 40.07
N ALA A 61 -3.61 33.15 39.23
CA ALA A 61 -2.33 33.36 38.57
C ALA A 61 -2.43 34.18 37.26
N GLN A 62 -3.60 34.21 36.62
CA GLN A 62 -3.74 34.71 35.24
C GLN A 62 -4.08 36.20 35.13
N GLN A 63 -4.44 36.88 36.22
CA GLN A 63 -4.85 38.30 36.20
C GLN A 63 -3.70 39.32 36.08
N HIS A 64 -2.43 38.90 36.11
CA HIS A 64 -1.30 39.82 36.29
C HIS A 64 -0.45 40.10 35.02
N LEU A 65 -0.89 39.64 33.83
CA LEU A 65 -0.07 39.67 32.60
C LEU A 65 -0.71 40.35 31.38
N GLN A 66 -1.69 41.25 31.55
CA GLN A 66 -2.36 41.89 30.41
C GLN A 66 -2.57 43.41 30.55
N GLN A 67 -1.47 44.15 30.74
CA GLN A 67 -1.41 45.60 30.50
C GLN A 67 -0.09 46.03 29.80
N GLN A 68 0.06 45.68 28.52
CA GLN A 68 0.72 46.51 27.50
C GLN A 68 0.68 45.83 26.12
N HIS A 69 -0.19 46.32 25.23
CA HIS A 69 0.15 46.82 23.88
C HIS A 69 -1.11 47.04 23.04
N ALA A 70 -1.18 48.20 22.38
CA ALA A 70 -2.15 48.53 21.34
C ALA A 70 -1.55 49.64 20.46
N GLN A 71 -2.07 49.80 19.23
CA GLN A 71 -1.70 50.82 18.21
C GLN A 71 -0.31 50.65 17.56
N THR A 72 -0.08 50.96 16.27
CA THR A 72 -0.93 50.95 15.04
C THR A 72 0.01 50.99 13.80
N THR A 73 -0.44 50.51 12.64
CA THR A 73 0.21 50.63 11.32
C THR A 73 -0.35 51.86 10.54
N PRO A 74 -0.06 52.13 9.22
CA PRO A 74 0.97 51.66 8.27
C PRO A 74 1.68 52.78 7.43
N VAL A 75 2.46 52.39 6.39
CA VAL A 75 2.58 52.97 5.01
C VAL A 75 4.00 53.33 4.47
N LYS A 76 4.19 52.96 3.18
CA LYS A 76 5.22 53.17 2.13
C LYS A 76 5.95 54.56 2.13
N GLN A 77 7.10 54.82 1.46
CA GLN A 77 7.64 54.30 0.18
C GLN A 77 9.11 54.76 -0.12
N MET A 78 9.76 54.17 -1.15
CA MET A 78 10.92 54.64 -1.96
C MET A 78 12.39 54.54 -1.47
N THR A 79 13.24 54.21 -2.45
CA THR A 79 14.73 54.27 -2.56
C THR A 79 15.17 55.61 -3.23
N PRO A 80 16.48 56.00 -3.39
CA PRO A 80 17.72 55.19 -3.38
C PRO A 80 19.03 55.81 -2.81
N MET A 81 20.09 54.98 -2.77
CA MET A 81 21.53 55.27 -3.01
C MET A 81 22.35 56.30 -2.17
N HIS A 82 23.37 55.73 -1.49
CA HIS A 82 24.78 56.17 -1.40
C HIS A 82 25.24 57.28 -0.42
N HIS A 83 26.42 57.04 0.18
CA HIS A 83 27.31 57.97 0.93
C HIS A 83 26.77 58.49 2.28
N GLN A 84 27.59 58.84 3.28
CA GLN A 84 28.90 58.35 3.75
C GLN A 84 29.14 58.97 5.16
N GLN A 85 30.12 58.45 5.91
CA GLN A 85 30.76 59.10 7.07
C GLN A 85 29.98 59.23 8.41
N GLN A 86 30.79 59.23 9.47
CA GLN A 86 30.53 59.36 10.92
C GLN A 86 30.59 60.87 11.32
N PRO A 87 30.18 61.35 12.54
CA PRO A 87 30.77 60.88 13.81
C PRO A 87 30.01 61.01 15.17
N MET A 88 30.53 60.24 16.13
CA MET A 88 30.69 60.52 17.58
C MET A 88 29.52 60.98 18.47
N MET A 89 29.34 60.23 19.57
CA MET A 89 29.62 60.80 20.90
C MET A 89 30.30 59.74 21.81
N ASN A 90 31.19 60.20 22.70
CA ASN A 90 31.97 59.40 23.67
C ASN A 90 31.16 59.18 24.97
N ARG A 91 31.42 58.28 25.93
CA ARG A 91 32.59 57.52 26.48
C ARG A 91 31.99 56.24 27.16
N PHE A 92 32.64 55.27 27.84
CA PHE A 92 34.01 54.89 28.30
C PHE A 92 33.92 53.35 28.63
N SER A 93 34.92 52.54 28.99
CA SER A 93 36.38 52.64 29.21
C SER A 93 37.04 51.26 28.95
N THR A 94 38.15 50.91 29.64
CA THR A 94 39.06 49.77 29.36
C THR A 94 39.70 49.24 30.68
N PRO A 95 40.43 48.08 30.77
CA PRO A 95 41.50 47.65 29.84
C PRO A 95 41.67 46.15 29.44
N GLN A 96 42.50 45.97 28.41
CA GLN A 96 43.11 44.76 27.82
C GLN A 96 44.53 44.49 28.43
N PRO A 97 45.47 43.66 27.90
CA PRO A 97 45.54 42.77 26.69
C PRO A 97 46.05 41.33 27.03
N PRO A 98 46.58 40.46 26.11
CA PRO A 98 46.62 40.38 24.62
C PRO A 98 46.02 39.05 24.07
N SER A 99 46.14 38.57 22.81
CA SER A 99 46.10 39.15 21.44
C SER A 99 46.06 38.01 20.37
N ALA A 100 46.10 38.36 19.06
CA ALA A 100 46.42 37.53 17.87
C ALA A 100 45.41 36.48 17.29
N GLN A 101 45.30 36.52 15.95
CA GLN A 101 44.66 35.60 14.97
C GLN A 101 45.55 35.64 13.68
N PRO A 102 45.16 35.21 12.45
CA PRO A 102 44.06 34.33 11.96
C PRO A 102 44.51 33.27 10.90
N HIS A 103 43.52 32.57 10.29
CA HIS A 103 43.45 32.00 8.92
C HIS A 103 43.25 30.47 8.73
N HIS A 104 42.53 30.12 7.66
CA HIS A 104 42.21 28.79 7.07
C HIS A 104 42.82 28.73 5.62
N PRO A 105 42.63 27.69 4.75
CA PRO A 105 41.86 26.43 4.83
C PRO A 105 42.58 25.15 4.28
N LEU A 106 41.78 24.09 4.00
CA LEU A 106 42.06 22.84 3.24
C LEU A 106 42.68 21.64 4.00
N GLY A 107 42.27 20.42 3.62
CA GLY A 107 42.65 19.11 4.20
C GLY A 107 43.42 18.20 3.21
N PRO A 108 43.31 16.84 3.23
CA PRO A 108 42.37 15.97 3.96
C PRO A 108 43.03 14.79 4.75
N GLN A 109 42.19 13.87 5.27
CA GLN A 109 42.50 12.61 6.01
C GLN A 109 43.12 12.77 7.43
N GLY A 110 42.75 11.99 8.45
CA GLY A 110 41.56 11.14 8.61
C GLY A 110 41.77 9.84 9.40
N HIS A 111 41.67 9.84 10.74
CA HIS A 111 41.53 8.60 11.54
C HIS A 111 40.87 8.79 12.93
N VAL A 112 39.93 7.87 13.23
CA VAL A 112 39.59 7.26 14.55
C VAL A 112 39.14 8.14 15.74
N ARG A 113 37.84 8.01 16.04
CA ARG A 113 37.16 7.93 17.36
C ARG A 113 38.00 8.12 18.64
N ASN A 114 37.49 8.95 19.56
CA ASN A 114 36.72 8.40 20.71
C ASN A 114 35.88 9.45 21.46
N SER A 115 34.85 8.99 22.15
CA SER A 115 33.86 9.80 22.88
C SER A 115 34.11 9.80 24.39
N LEU A 116 33.76 10.88 25.08
CA LEU A 116 33.62 10.91 26.55
C LEU A 116 32.34 11.67 26.94
N SER A 117 31.41 10.97 27.59
CA SER A 117 30.18 11.53 28.14
C SER A 117 30.43 12.22 29.49
N ARG A 118 29.71 13.31 29.78
CA ARG A 118 29.66 13.90 31.13
C ARG A 118 28.61 13.20 32.00
N SER A 119 28.81 13.29 33.31
CA SER A 119 27.91 12.75 34.35
C SER A 119 27.55 13.84 35.36
N VAL A 120 26.33 13.77 35.88
CA VAL A 120 25.71 14.53 36.99
C VAL A 120 24.46 13.73 37.41
N GLU A 121 24.05 13.63 38.68
CA GLU A 121 24.61 14.13 39.95
C GLU A 121 24.04 13.31 41.13
N ALA A 122 24.80 13.12 42.23
CA ALA A 122 24.26 12.59 43.49
C ALA A 122 25.21 12.79 44.71
N THR A 123 24.70 13.39 45.78
CA THR A 123 25.34 13.51 47.12
C THR A 123 24.28 13.96 48.15
N PRO A 124 24.52 13.87 49.48
CA PRO A 124 25.49 13.04 50.21
C PRO A 124 24.86 12.20 51.36
N LEU A 125 25.62 11.28 51.95
CA LEU A 125 25.46 10.86 53.35
C LEU A 125 26.83 10.67 54.03
N GLN A 126 26.86 10.62 55.36
CA GLN A 126 28.05 10.92 56.18
C GLN A 126 28.84 9.70 56.70
N ASN A 127 30.08 9.99 57.13
CA ASN A 127 30.92 9.28 58.09
C ASN A 127 31.62 7.96 57.68
N GLY A 128 32.89 7.83 58.11
CA GLY A 128 33.43 6.53 58.55
C GLY A 128 34.66 5.96 57.82
N SER A 129 35.81 6.63 57.92
CA SER A 129 37.18 6.05 57.90
C SER A 129 37.44 4.79 57.04
N ALA A 130 38.16 4.98 55.92
CA ALA A 130 38.59 3.95 54.98
C ALA A 130 39.47 2.80 55.53
N TYR A 131 39.42 1.66 54.84
CA TYR A 131 40.57 0.75 54.61
C TYR A 131 40.52 0.15 53.18
N PRO A 132 41.65 -0.29 52.58
CA PRO A 132 41.79 -0.39 51.12
C PRO A 132 41.66 -1.80 50.50
N LEU A 133 41.56 -1.84 49.17
CA LEU A 133 41.67 -3.06 48.35
C LEU A 133 43.12 -3.60 48.29
N PRO A 134 43.32 -4.93 48.27
CA PRO A 134 44.57 -5.55 47.83
C PRO A 134 44.41 -6.37 46.54
N SER A 135 45.29 -6.16 45.56
CA SER A 135 45.49 -7.07 44.42
C SER A 135 46.34 -8.29 44.85
N PRO A 136 46.18 -9.48 44.23
CA PRO A 136 46.86 -10.68 44.69
C PRO A 136 48.32 -10.77 44.19
N ALA A 137 49.26 -10.98 45.11
CA ALA A 137 50.63 -11.39 44.80
C ALA A 137 51.25 -12.22 45.95
N SER A 138 51.97 -13.28 45.59
CA SER A 138 53.03 -13.97 46.35
C SER A 138 52.88 -14.12 47.87
N GLY A 139 52.27 -15.22 48.32
CA GLY A 139 52.22 -15.58 49.75
C GLY A 139 53.55 -16.12 50.31
N THR A 140 53.70 -16.09 51.64
CA THR A 140 54.72 -16.85 52.39
C THR A 140 54.08 -17.43 53.67
N LYS A 141 54.59 -18.60 54.09
CA LYS A 141 54.22 -19.46 55.24
C LYS A 141 53.84 -18.68 56.53
N VAL A 142 53.06 -19.17 57.50
CA VAL A 142 52.84 -20.55 58.04
C VAL A 142 51.44 -20.63 58.72
N GLY A 143 50.79 -21.81 58.82
CA GLY A 143 49.87 -22.09 59.94
C GLY A 143 48.55 -22.84 59.66
N ASN A 144 48.56 -24.15 59.89
CA ASN A 144 47.46 -25.10 60.17
C ASN A 144 45.98 -24.64 60.02
N SER A 145 45.21 -25.33 59.14
CA SER A 145 43.90 -25.91 59.53
C SER A 145 43.38 -26.96 58.54
N MET A 146 42.69 -27.97 59.11
CA MET A 146 41.71 -28.93 58.56
C MET A 146 41.66 -29.22 57.04
N SER A 147 41.88 -30.50 56.70
CA SER A 147 41.68 -31.07 55.36
C SER A 147 40.21 -31.29 54.98
N LEU A 148 39.84 -30.92 53.74
CA LEU A 148 38.77 -31.58 52.99
C LEU A 148 39.39 -32.53 51.93
N PRO A 149 38.66 -33.54 51.43
CA PRO A 149 39.18 -34.48 50.43
C PRO A 149 39.13 -33.86 49.03
N SER A 150 40.29 -33.62 48.41
CA SER A 150 40.37 -33.32 46.98
C SER A 150 40.30 -34.61 46.16
N PRO A 151 39.35 -34.75 45.21
CA PRO A 151 39.38 -35.86 44.25
C PRO A 151 40.50 -35.65 43.21
N HIS A 152 41.49 -36.55 43.23
CA HIS A 152 42.47 -36.80 42.15
C HIS A 152 43.09 -35.58 41.45
N ALA A 153 44.11 -34.99 42.09
CA ALA A 153 45.00 -33.99 41.47
C ALA A 153 46.23 -34.63 40.76
N ASP A 154 46.11 -35.87 40.29
CA ASP A 154 47.23 -36.71 39.81
C ASP A 154 47.14 -37.09 38.31
N GLU A 155 46.82 -36.14 37.40
CA GLU A 155 46.99 -36.41 35.95
C GLU A 155 47.22 -35.19 35.01
N PHE A 156 47.67 -34.04 35.51
CA PHE A 156 47.81 -32.81 34.69
C PHE A 156 49.19 -32.13 34.68
N LEU A 157 50.22 -32.71 35.29
CA LEU A 157 51.56 -32.11 35.38
C LEU A 157 52.53 -32.46 34.23
N ASN A 158 52.07 -33.14 33.18
CA ASN A 158 52.87 -33.42 31.97
C ASN A 158 52.07 -33.14 30.68
N LYS A 159 51.62 -31.90 30.53
CA LYS A 159 51.23 -31.33 29.23
C LYS A 159 52.11 -30.12 28.97
N THR A 160 53.12 -30.31 28.10
CA THR A 160 53.83 -29.20 27.46
C THR A 160 52.81 -28.27 26.82
N LEU A 161 52.80 -27.00 27.23
CA LEU A 161 51.99 -25.98 26.57
C LEU A 161 52.45 -25.90 25.09
N PRO A 162 51.53 -25.83 24.11
CA PRO A 162 51.92 -25.58 22.73
C PRO A 162 52.63 -24.23 22.61
N ASP A 163 53.72 -24.16 21.85
CA ASP A 163 54.44 -22.90 21.58
C ASP A 163 53.56 -21.87 20.86
N GLU A 164 52.53 -22.32 20.14
CA GLU A 164 51.54 -21.50 19.47
C GLU A 164 50.14 -21.74 20.07
N TYR A 165 49.54 -20.69 20.63
CA TYR A 165 48.17 -20.74 21.18
C TYR A 165 47.15 -20.66 20.04
N PRO A 166 46.38 -21.73 19.74
CA PRO A 166 45.36 -21.67 18.71
C PRO A 166 44.25 -20.71 19.15
N PRO A 167 43.97 -19.62 18.40
CA PRO A 167 42.95 -18.67 18.79
C PRO A 167 41.58 -19.36 18.84
N LYS A 168 40.81 -19.10 19.91
CA LYS A 168 39.41 -19.55 19.99
C LYS A 168 38.54 -18.79 19.00
N ILE A 169 38.54 -19.26 17.75
CA ILE A 169 37.56 -18.89 16.73
C ILE A 169 36.21 -19.47 17.18
N LYS A 170 35.46 -18.69 17.97
CA LYS A 170 34.01 -18.84 17.97
C LYS A 170 33.54 -18.46 16.57
N ALA A 171 33.08 -19.45 15.80
CA ALA A 171 32.16 -19.16 14.71
C ALA A 171 31.01 -18.32 15.28
N ARG A 172 30.64 -17.25 14.59
CA ARG A 172 29.36 -16.60 14.87
C ARG A 172 28.29 -17.58 14.41
N ASP A 173 27.45 -17.99 15.34
CA ASP A 173 26.17 -18.61 15.00
C ASP A 173 25.34 -17.53 14.27
N PRO A 174 24.91 -17.76 13.01
CA PRO A 174 24.20 -16.75 12.24
C PRO A 174 22.84 -16.37 12.86
N ASP A 175 22.23 -17.29 13.61
CA ASP A 175 20.88 -17.11 14.18
C ASP A 175 20.92 -16.35 15.54
N VAL A 176 22.11 -16.05 16.06
CA VAL A 176 22.32 -15.45 17.39
C VAL A 176 22.73 -13.97 17.30
N TYR A 177 21.76 -13.08 17.45
CA TYR A 177 21.93 -11.63 17.36
C TYR A 177 22.17 -11.04 18.75
N GLY A 178 23.29 -10.34 18.95
CA GLY A 178 23.65 -9.73 20.24
C GLY A 178 23.91 -10.72 21.40
N GLY A 179 23.91 -12.04 21.13
CA GLY A 179 23.92 -13.09 22.15
C GLY A 179 22.55 -13.70 22.47
N ILE A 180 21.51 -13.30 21.74
CA ILE A 180 20.13 -13.79 21.85
C ILE A 180 19.81 -14.64 20.62
N ASP A 181 19.22 -15.82 20.82
CA ASP A 181 18.62 -16.60 19.73
C ASP A 181 17.33 -15.91 19.26
N MET A 182 17.34 -15.43 18.01
CA MET A 182 16.19 -14.74 17.42
C MET A 182 15.03 -15.68 17.13
N ARG A 183 15.27 -16.98 16.95
CA ARG A 183 14.23 -17.97 16.66
C ARG A 183 13.35 -18.22 17.88
N THR A 184 13.95 -18.54 19.02
CA THR A 184 13.21 -18.73 20.28
C THR A 184 12.47 -17.44 20.68
N LEU A 185 13.05 -16.25 20.46
CA LEU A 185 12.32 -14.99 20.70
C LEU A 185 11.15 -14.77 19.73
N TYR A 186 11.31 -15.13 18.44
CA TYR A 186 10.24 -14.99 17.46
C TYR A 186 9.06 -15.91 17.79
N GLU A 187 9.33 -17.18 18.08
CA GLU A 187 8.31 -18.18 18.46
C GLU A 187 7.56 -17.76 19.75
N LEU A 188 8.27 -17.24 20.76
CA LEU A 188 7.65 -16.67 21.97
C LEU A 188 6.89 -15.35 21.71
N GLY A 189 7.32 -14.56 20.72
CA GLY A 189 6.66 -13.32 20.30
C GLY A 189 5.29 -13.57 19.67
N GLU A 190 5.19 -14.57 18.79
CA GLU A 190 3.92 -14.99 18.17
C GLU A 190 2.93 -15.54 19.22
N GLU A 191 3.40 -16.30 20.21
CA GLU A 191 2.56 -16.73 21.36
C GLU A 191 2.09 -15.53 22.21
N LEU A 192 2.99 -14.57 22.50
CA LEU A 192 2.62 -13.36 23.24
C LEU A 192 1.57 -12.51 22.50
N ILE A 193 1.72 -12.36 21.17
CA ILE A 193 0.80 -11.60 20.33
C ILE A 193 -0.59 -12.28 20.29
N THR A 194 -0.64 -13.60 20.11
CA THR A 194 -1.92 -14.34 20.08
C THR A 194 -2.61 -14.43 21.44
N LEU A 195 -1.89 -14.31 22.56
CA LEU A 195 -2.46 -14.26 23.91
C LEU A 195 -2.82 -12.85 24.40
N LYS A 196 -2.38 -11.79 23.73
CA LYS A 196 -2.64 -10.40 24.12
C LYS A 196 -3.78 -9.77 23.29
N PRO A 197 -4.99 -9.62 23.83
CA PRO A 197 -6.04 -8.87 23.14
C PRO A 197 -5.66 -7.38 23.03
N ASP A 198 -5.65 -6.85 21.80
CA ASP A 198 -5.41 -5.42 21.52
C ASP A 198 -6.72 -4.65 21.22
N PHE A 199 -7.70 -5.33 20.60
CA PHE A 199 -9.03 -4.80 20.29
C PHE A 199 -10.10 -5.91 20.41
N PRO A 200 -11.35 -5.63 20.83
CA PRO A 200 -12.41 -6.64 20.89
C PRO A 200 -12.79 -7.19 19.51
N THR A 201 -13.23 -8.46 19.45
CA THR A 201 -13.85 -9.03 18.24
C THR A 201 -15.25 -8.47 18.01
N LEU A 202 -15.78 -8.58 16.79
CA LEU A 202 -17.14 -8.11 16.46
C LEU A 202 -18.24 -8.71 17.37
N ALA A 203 -18.04 -9.93 17.87
CA ALA A 203 -18.96 -10.58 18.82
C ALA A 203 -18.92 -9.96 20.23
N GLU A 204 -17.84 -9.27 20.58
CA GLU A 204 -17.62 -8.64 21.89
C GLU A 204 -17.93 -7.13 21.88
N MET A 205 -17.94 -6.49 20.71
CA MET A 205 -18.30 -5.07 20.55
C MET A 205 -19.76 -4.75 20.93
N GLY A 206 -20.67 -5.74 20.85
CA GLY A 206 -22.07 -5.58 21.27
C GLY A 206 -22.90 -4.71 20.33
N THR A 207 -23.68 -3.77 20.89
CA THR A 207 -24.49 -2.83 20.09
C THR A 207 -23.61 -1.68 19.62
N ILE A 208 -23.50 -1.52 18.31
CA ILE A 208 -22.69 -0.48 17.67
C ILE A 208 -23.60 0.62 17.13
N ASP A 209 -23.32 1.87 17.49
CA ASP A 209 -23.99 3.06 16.98
C ASP A 209 -23.07 3.77 15.99
N VAL A 210 -23.40 3.69 14.68
CA VAL A 210 -22.56 4.24 13.61
C VAL A 210 -22.53 5.77 13.66
N HIS A 211 -23.62 6.43 14.06
CA HIS A 211 -23.64 7.89 14.20
C HIS A 211 -22.72 8.34 15.34
N ALA A 212 -22.66 7.58 16.44
CA ALA A 212 -21.67 7.83 17.49
C ALA A 212 -20.22 7.68 16.97
N LEU A 213 -19.93 6.71 16.09
CA LEU A 213 -18.61 6.59 15.44
C LEU A 213 -18.32 7.79 14.52
N THR A 214 -19.29 8.28 13.74
CA THR A 214 -19.18 9.50 12.93
C THR A 214 -18.83 10.71 13.82
N MET A 215 -19.54 10.89 14.95
CA MET A 215 -19.24 11.97 15.91
C MET A 215 -17.85 11.82 16.55
N SER A 216 -17.41 10.60 16.86
CA SER A 216 -16.05 10.33 17.37
C SER A 216 -14.96 10.68 16.36
N LEU A 217 -15.17 10.45 15.05
CA LEU A 217 -14.27 10.94 13.99
C LEU A 217 -14.24 12.48 13.95
N GLN A 218 -15.40 13.13 13.88
CA GLN A 218 -15.53 14.60 13.82
C GLN A 218 -14.98 15.32 15.06
N SER A 219 -14.87 14.63 16.20
CA SER A 219 -14.32 15.20 17.45
C SER A 219 -12.86 15.63 17.37
N GLY A 220 -12.07 15.06 16.45
CA GLY A 220 -10.62 15.25 16.34
C GLY A 220 -9.79 14.67 17.51
N LEU A 221 -10.43 14.20 18.58
CA LEU A 221 -9.76 13.65 19.76
C LEU A 221 -9.07 12.33 19.39
N HIS A 222 -7.74 12.27 19.50
CA HIS A 222 -6.95 11.15 18.97
C HIS A 222 -7.35 9.76 19.50
N ALA A 223 -7.90 9.67 20.71
CA ALA A 223 -8.41 8.42 21.27
C ALA A 223 -9.77 8.01 20.65
N GLU A 224 -10.69 8.96 20.50
CA GLU A 224 -12.01 8.75 19.89
C GLU A 224 -11.89 8.43 18.40
N VAL A 225 -11.06 9.19 17.66
CA VAL A 225 -10.76 8.95 16.25
C VAL A 225 -10.14 7.56 16.06
N ARG A 226 -9.21 7.14 16.93
CA ARG A 226 -8.65 5.78 16.88
C ARG A 226 -9.74 4.73 17.15
N LEU A 227 -10.51 4.89 18.24
CA LEU A 227 -11.57 3.94 18.60
C LEU A 227 -12.62 3.80 17.48
N ALA A 228 -12.96 4.90 16.82
CA ALA A 228 -13.87 4.90 15.67
C ALA A 228 -13.29 4.15 14.47
N LEU A 229 -12.03 4.41 14.09
CA LEU A 229 -11.38 3.71 12.96
C LEU A 229 -11.15 2.23 13.25
N ASP A 230 -10.66 1.88 14.44
CA ASP A 230 -10.47 0.48 14.88
C ASP A 230 -11.82 -0.27 14.91
N SER A 231 -12.94 0.41 15.23
CA SER A 231 -14.29 -0.15 15.14
C SER A 231 -14.80 -0.29 13.69
N LEU A 232 -14.59 0.74 12.86
CA LEU A 232 -15.07 0.79 11.46
C LEU A 232 -14.33 -0.21 10.58
N VAL A 233 -13.05 -0.48 10.81
CA VAL A 233 -12.33 -1.51 10.05
C VAL A 233 -12.86 -2.90 10.35
N VAL A 234 -13.12 -3.24 11.62
CA VAL A 234 -13.73 -4.52 12.03
C VAL A 234 -15.13 -4.71 11.43
N LEU A 235 -15.97 -3.66 11.43
CA LEU A 235 -17.27 -3.67 10.75
C LEU A 235 -17.13 -3.92 9.24
N SER A 236 -16.24 -3.19 8.58
CA SER A 236 -16.09 -3.23 7.12
C SER A 236 -15.65 -4.61 6.59
N MET A 237 -14.92 -5.39 7.39
CA MET A 237 -14.41 -6.71 7.00
C MET A 237 -15.49 -7.80 6.91
N GLU A 238 -16.60 -7.68 7.63
CA GLU A 238 -17.65 -8.71 7.72
C GLU A 238 -18.85 -8.42 6.78
N TYR A 239 -18.59 -7.83 5.60
CA TYR A 239 -19.63 -7.39 4.65
C TYR A 239 -20.60 -8.50 4.21
N GLU A 240 -20.18 -9.78 4.24
CA GLU A 240 -21.05 -10.94 3.92
C GLU A 240 -22.09 -11.24 5.02
N ARG A 241 -21.85 -10.78 6.25
CA ARG A 241 -22.72 -11.02 7.42
C ARG A 241 -23.45 -9.76 7.88
N LEU A 242 -22.79 -8.62 7.76
CA LEU A 242 -23.25 -7.30 8.21
C LEU A 242 -22.86 -6.25 7.16
N PRO A 243 -23.54 -6.21 5.99
CA PRO A 243 -23.29 -5.19 4.98
C PRO A 243 -23.65 -3.81 5.54
N LEU A 244 -22.65 -2.95 5.73
CA LEU A 244 -22.86 -1.58 6.16
C LEU A 244 -23.37 -0.74 4.98
N GLU A 245 -24.69 -0.53 4.91
CA GLU A 245 -25.32 0.33 3.90
C GLU A 245 -25.03 1.80 4.20
N LEU A 246 -24.10 2.42 3.45
CA LEU A 246 -23.69 3.81 3.66
C LEU A 246 -24.83 4.82 3.47
N ARG A 247 -25.89 4.45 2.73
CA ARG A 247 -27.13 5.22 2.59
C ARG A 247 -27.94 5.37 3.90
N GLN A 248 -27.58 4.62 4.94
CA GLN A 248 -28.16 4.69 6.28
C GLN A 248 -27.15 5.25 7.31
N CYS A 249 -25.98 5.71 6.87
CA CYS A 249 -24.85 6.15 7.70
C CYS A 249 -24.57 7.64 7.46
N ASP A 250 -25.44 8.50 7.97
CA ASP A 250 -25.36 9.96 7.79
C ASP A 250 -23.96 10.52 8.05
N ASP A 251 -23.46 11.32 7.11
CA ASP A 251 -22.15 11.99 7.07
C ASP A 251 -20.90 11.10 7.30
N LEU A 252 -21.02 9.77 7.21
CA LEU A 252 -19.90 8.85 7.52
C LEU A 252 -18.77 8.91 6.47
N VAL A 253 -19.10 9.03 5.17
CA VAL A 253 -18.09 9.04 4.10
C VAL A 253 -17.34 10.37 4.13
N GLU A 254 -18.08 11.45 4.27
CA GLU A 254 -17.62 12.82 4.48
C GLU A 254 -16.66 12.88 5.67
N SER A 255 -17.08 12.37 6.84
CA SER A 255 -16.25 12.37 8.06
C SER A 255 -14.99 11.50 7.96
N LEU A 256 -15.01 10.43 7.16
CA LEU A 256 -13.83 9.62 6.86
C LEU A 256 -12.85 10.38 5.95
N ILE A 257 -13.34 11.09 4.94
CA ILE A 257 -12.50 11.90 4.04
C ILE A 257 -11.93 13.12 4.76
N ASP A 258 -12.72 13.88 5.52
CA ASP A 258 -12.25 15.00 6.34
C ASP A 258 -11.14 14.55 7.32
N CYS A 259 -11.33 13.41 7.98
CA CYS A 259 -10.34 12.84 8.88
C CYS A 259 -9.04 12.49 8.13
N ALA A 260 -9.14 11.96 6.91
CA ALA A 260 -8.00 11.58 6.08
C ALA A 260 -7.28 12.81 5.47
N GLU A 261 -7.99 13.84 5.04
CA GLU A 261 -7.41 15.10 4.53
C GLU A 261 -6.51 15.76 5.58
N ILE A 262 -6.93 15.80 6.85
CA ILE A 262 -6.10 16.29 7.97
C ILE A 262 -4.81 15.47 8.11
N GLN A 263 -4.83 14.15 7.84
CA GLN A 263 -3.60 13.34 7.90
C GLN A 263 -2.70 13.63 6.68
N VAL A 264 -3.29 13.78 5.50
CA VAL A 264 -2.60 14.01 4.23
C VAL A 264 -1.96 15.40 4.18
N GLU A 265 -2.62 16.43 4.71
CA GLU A 265 -2.06 17.78 4.85
C GLU A 265 -0.81 17.75 5.74
N LEU A 266 -0.93 17.18 6.95
CA LEU A 266 0.20 17.02 7.88
C LEU A 266 1.37 16.24 7.28
N LEU A 267 1.11 15.15 6.54
CA LEU A 267 2.13 14.39 5.84
C LEU A 267 2.76 15.20 4.69
N ALA A 268 1.97 15.97 3.95
CA ALA A 268 2.44 16.82 2.87
C ALA A 268 3.32 17.98 3.39
N GLU A 269 2.97 18.63 4.51
CA GLU A 269 3.79 19.67 5.14
C GLU A 269 5.20 19.17 5.52
N ASN A 270 5.32 17.88 5.88
CA ASN A 270 6.55 17.29 6.40
C ASN A 270 7.31 16.42 5.38
N ALA A 271 6.75 16.16 4.19
CA ALA A 271 7.38 15.41 3.11
C ALA A 271 7.86 16.33 1.98
N ALA A 272 9.17 16.35 1.72
CA ALA A 272 9.77 17.24 0.73
C ALA A 272 9.25 16.96 -0.70
N GLU A 273 8.77 17.98 -1.40
CA GLU A 273 8.44 17.91 -2.83
C GLU A 273 9.74 17.88 -3.64
N VAL A 274 9.85 16.91 -4.55
CA VAL A 274 11.07 16.57 -5.30
C VAL A 274 10.88 16.56 -6.81
N SER A 275 9.64 16.71 -7.29
CA SER A 275 9.33 16.78 -8.72
C SER A 275 8.02 17.55 -8.97
N ASP A 276 8.03 18.53 -9.87
CA ASP A 276 6.82 19.21 -10.33
C ASP A 276 5.88 18.26 -11.10
N VAL A 277 6.47 17.24 -11.76
CA VAL A 277 5.79 16.20 -12.53
C VAL A 277 5.51 15.01 -11.62
N MET A 278 4.30 14.44 -11.71
CA MET A 278 3.90 13.30 -10.89
C MET A 278 4.55 11.99 -11.40
N LEU A 279 5.53 11.48 -10.65
CA LEU A 279 6.32 10.28 -10.96
C LEU A 279 6.09 9.19 -9.90
N ILE A 280 5.04 8.40 -10.08
CA ILE A 280 4.68 7.30 -9.18
C ILE A 280 5.64 6.12 -9.42
N THR A 281 6.32 5.66 -8.37
CA THR A 281 7.17 4.46 -8.37
C THR A 281 6.37 3.22 -8.78
N SER A 282 6.94 2.32 -9.59
CA SER A 282 6.22 1.12 -10.02
C SER A 282 5.93 0.18 -8.85
N TYR A 283 4.82 -0.57 -8.96
CA TYR A 283 4.46 -1.61 -8.00
C TYR A 283 5.58 -2.65 -7.84
N GLU A 284 6.26 -3.02 -8.94
CA GLU A 284 7.43 -3.90 -8.89
C GLU A 284 8.57 -3.32 -8.03
N ASP A 285 8.91 -2.05 -8.23
CA ASP A 285 10.01 -1.40 -7.53
C ASP A 285 9.69 -1.16 -6.05
N VAL A 286 8.43 -0.83 -5.72
CA VAL A 286 7.94 -0.75 -4.34
C VAL A 286 7.99 -2.12 -3.68
N VAL A 287 7.51 -3.19 -4.32
CA VAL A 287 7.61 -4.57 -3.80
C VAL A 287 9.06 -4.98 -3.60
N ARG A 288 9.95 -4.69 -4.54
CA ARG A 288 11.38 -5.00 -4.44
C ARG A 288 12.05 -4.23 -3.29
N SER A 289 11.69 -2.96 -3.11
CA SER A 289 12.13 -2.15 -1.97
C SER A 289 11.61 -2.69 -0.64
N CYS A 290 10.36 -3.17 -0.58
CA CYS A 290 9.81 -3.85 0.60
C CYS A 290 10.55 -5.16 0.95
N TYR A 291 11.19 -5.83 -0.01
CA TYR A 291 12.06 -6.97 0.29
C TYR A 291 13.41 -6.53 0.85
N VAL A 292 14.00 -5.43 0.36
CA VAL A 292 15.24 -4.86 0.92
C VAL A 292 15.01 -4.31 2.34
N ASP A 293 13.86 -3.67 2.58
CA ASP A 293 13.47 -3.11 3.89
C ASP A 293 13.28 -4.16 5.00
N LYS A 294 13.16 -5.46 4.68
CA LYS A 294 12.96 -6.54 5.67
C LYS A 294 14.22 -6.88 6.46
N ASP A 295 15.38 -6.75 5.83
CA ASP A 295 16.68 -7.02 6.46
C ASP A 295 17.24 -5.78 7.19
N ALA A 296 16.50 -4.66 7.18
CA ALA A 296 16.88 -3.40 7.80
C ALA A 296 16.32 -3.25 9.22
N LEU A 297 17.17 -2.81 10.15
CA LEU A 297 16.71 -2.35 11.47
C LEU A 297 15.93 -1.03 11.31
N ARG A 298 14.73 -0.97 11.89
CA ARG A 298 13.90 0.24 11.94
C ARG A 298 14.08 0.94 13.29
N ASP A 299 14.40 2.23 13.26
CA ASP A 299 14.29 3.09 14.43
C ASP A 299 12.80 3.32 14.75
N ILE A 300 12.42 3.20 16.03
CA ILE A 300 11.04 3.39 16.50
C ILE A 300 10.95 4.78 17.15
N PRO A 301 10.15 5.72 16.60
CA PRO A 301 10.00 7.05 17.19
C PRO A 301 9.43 7.04 18.60
N ALA A 302 10.00 7.88 19.48
CA ALA A 302 9.50 8.05 20.83
C ALA A 302 8.09 8.70 20.83
N PHE A 303 7.21 8.24 21.72
CA PHE A 303 5.83 8.71 21.83
C PHE A 303 5.75 10.24 21.95
N GLY A 304 4.87 10.86 21.16
CA GLY A 304 4.64 12.31 21.17
C GLY A 304 5.69 13.14 20.41
N THR A 305 6.70 12.51 19.79
CA THR A 305 7.57 13.20 18.81
C THR A 305 6.83 13.45 17.49
N LEU A 306 7.32 14.39 16.68
CA LEU A 306 6.80 14.64 15.34
C LEU A 306 6.82 13.37 14.47
N GLU A 307 7.95 12.65 14.46
CA GLU A 307 8.09 11.37 13.76
C GLU A 307 7.03 10.34 14.18
N TYR A 308 6.76 10.21 15.50
CA TYR A 308 5.68 9.35 16.00
C TYR A 308 4.30 9.81 15.52
N ILE A 309 4.03 11.12 15.53
CA ILE A 309 2.76 11.68 15.06
C ILE A 309 2.57 11.42 13.56
N LEU A 310 3.64 11.54 12.76
CA LEU A 310 3.62 11.25 11.33
C LEU A 310 3.39 9.75 11.05
N ASP A 311 3.97 8.83 11.84
CA ASP A 311 3.60 7.41 11.78
C ASP A 311 2.10 7.22 12.06
N ARG A 312 1.56 7.86 13.11
CA ARG A 312 0.12 7.73 13.44
C ARG A 312 -0.78 8.40 12.39
N ALA A 313 -0.29 9.34 11.60
CA ALA A 313 -1.01 9.91 10.46
C ALA A 313 -1.09 8.93 9.28
N VAL A 314 0.02 8.26 8.94
CA VAL A 314 0.03 7.23 7.89
C VAL A 314 -0.86 6.04 8.25
N ASP A 315 -0.78 5.52 9.49
CA ASP A 315 -1.63 4.41 9.96
C ASP A 315 -3.13 4.72 9.79
N LYS A 316 -3.57 5.93 10.18
CA LYS A 316 -4.96 6.36 10.02
C LYS A 316 -5.37 6.46 8.56
N LEU A 317 -4.52 7.06 7.72
CA LEU A 317 -4.77 7.19 6.28
C LEU A 317 -4.91 5.82 5.60
N ILE A 318 -4.03 4.87 5.92
CA ILE A 318 -4.12 3.50 5.41
C ILE A 318 -5.39 2.82 5.94
N CYS A 319 -5.70 2.91 7.24
CA CYS A 319 -6.91 2.34 7.82
C CYS A 319 -8.19 2.87 7.14
N ILE A 320 -8.27 4.18 6.87
CA ILE A 320 -9.40 4.79 6.13
C ILE A 320 -9.46 4.25 4.70
N MET A 321 -8.34 4.13 3.99
CA MET A 321 -8.31 3.52 2.65
C MET A 321 -8.73 2.05 2.67
N SER A 322 -8.35 1.27 3.69
CA SER A 322 -8.80 -0.11 3.89
C SER A 322 -10.31 -0.19 4.16
N ILE A 323 -10.86 0.72 4.99
CA ILE A 323 -12.30 0.84 5.26
C ILE A 323 -13.06 1.13 3.96
N LEU A 324 -12.65 2.16 3.21
CA LEU A 324 -13.27 2.52 1.92
C LEU A 324 -13.18 1.35 0.91
N ARG A 325 -12.03 0.69 0.81
CA ARG A 325 -11.82 -0.50 -0.04
C ARG A 325 -12.76 -1.64 0.37
N ASN A 326 -12.90 -1.93 1.66
CA ASN A 326 -13.78 -2.99 2.15
C ASN A 326 -15.27 -2.66 1.87
N LEU A 327 -15.70 -1.43 2.14
CA LEU A 327 -17.07 -0.97 1.88
C LEU A 327 -17.43 -1.00 0.39
N SER A 328 -16.44 -0.88 -0.50
CA SER A 328 -16.64 -0.92 -1.96
C SER A 328 -17.03 -2.30 -2.52
N PHE A 329 -16.91 -3.39 -1.75
CA PHE A 329 -17.39 -4.71 -2.16
C PHE A 329 -18.93 -4.83 -2.12
N HIS A 330 -19.62 -3.92 -1.43
CA HIS A 330 -21.08 -3.86 -1.45
C HIS A 330 -21.56 -2.90 -2.54
N GLU A 331 -22.18 -3.42 -3.60
CA GLU A 331 -22.56 -2.66 -4.80
C GLU A 331 -23.39 -1.39 -4.50
N GLN A 332 -24.26 -1.43 -3.49
CA GLN A 332 -25.11 -0.29 -3.11
C GLN A 332 -24.34 0.92 -2.56
N ASN A 333 -23.12 0.69 -2.05
CA ASN A 333 -22.21 1.71 -1.52
C ASN A 333 -21.36 2.37 -2.61
N GLN A 334 -21.13 1.69 -3.74
CA GLN A 334 -20.20 2.13 -4.78
C GLN A 334 -20.53 3.52 -5.36
N PRO A 335 -21.80 3.92 -5.58
CA PRO A 335 -22.12 5.28 -5.99
C PRO A 335 -21.61 6.36 -5.02
N LEU A 336 -21.86 6.20 -3.70
CA LEU A 336 -21.41 7.15 -2.67
C LEU A 336 -19.88 7.20 -2.57
N LEU A 337 -19.23 6.05 -2.68
CA LEU A 337 -17.76 5.95 -2.69
C LEU A 337 -17.13 6.49 -3.99
N SER A 338 -17.92 6.67 -5.05
CA SER A 338 -17.47 7.23 -6.34
C SER A 338 -17.69 8.75 -6.48
N GLU A 339 -18.23 9.40 -5.44
CA GLU A 339 -18.57 10.83 -5.45
C GLU A 339 -17.36 11.74 -5.68
N GLU A 340 -17.63 12.94 -6.20
CA GLU A 340 -16.61 13.87 -6.69
C GLU A 340 -15.55 14.22 -5.63
N PHE A 341 -15.94 14.33 -4.35
CA PHE A 341 -15.00 14.63 -3.25
C PHE A 341 -14.09 13.44 -2.93
N VAL A 342 -14.62 12.21 -2.87
CA VAL A 342 -13.82 10.99 -2.63
C VAL A 342 -12.79 10.80 -3.74
N ILE A 343 -13.18 10.97 -5.00
CA ILE A 343 -12.26 10.81 -6.14
C ILE A 343 -11.24 11.94 -6.21
N LYS A 344 -11.60 13.18 -5.84
CA LYS A 344 -10.63 14.28 -5.66
C LYS A 344 -9.61 13.97 -4.56
N PHE A 345 -10.07 13.53 -3.39
CA PHE A 345 -9.20 13.14 -2.27
C PHE A 345 -8.19 12.06 -2.69
N ILE A 346 -8.65 10.97 -3.28
CA ILE A 346 -7.79 9.88 -3.78
C ILE A 346 -6.74 10.43 -4.77
N CYS A 347 -7.15 11.33 -5.67
CA CYS A 347 -6.22 11.98 -6.61
C CYS A 347 -5.20 12.93 -5.92
N VAL A 348 -5.52 13.54 -4.78
CA VAL A 348 -4.56 14.35 -4.00
C VAL A 348 -3.49 13.46 -3.36
N VAL A 349 -3.87 12.32 -2.75
CA VAL A 349 -2.91 11.38 -2.17
C VAL A 349 -2.01 10.77 -3.25
N ILE A 350 -2.58 10.36 -4.39
CA ILE A 350 -1.83 9.86 -5.55
C ILE A 350 -0.88 10.93 -6.10
N ARG A 351 -1.31 12.21 -6.18
CA ARG A 351 -0.42 13.32 -6.58
C ARG A 351 0.78 13.43 -5.64
N TYR A 352 0.55 13.51 -4.33
CA TYR A 352 1.65 13.66 -3.38
C TYR A 352 2.56 12.43 -3.33
N LEU A 353 2.05 11.21 -3.57
CA LEU A 353 2.88 10.01 -3.76
C LEU A 353 3.82 10.10 -4.97
N GLY A 354 3.42 10.84 -6.01
CA GLY A 354 4.24 11.07 -7.20
C GLY A 354 5.08 12.36 -7.20
N THR A 355 4.84 13.33 -6.29
CA THR A 355 5.64 14.57 -6.21
C THR A 355 6.50 14.70 -4.95
N ARG A 356 6.16 14.02 -3.84
CA ARG A 356 6.87 14.12 -2.55
C ARG A 356 7.65 12.85 -2.21
N ASN A 357 8.87 13.02 -1.74
CA ASN A 357 9.75 11.91 -1.36
C ASN A 357 9.20 11.19 -0.11
N MET A 358 8.94 9.89 -0.23
CA MET A 358 8.49 9.01 0.87
C MET A 358 7.32 9.58 1.70
N LEU A 359 6.26 10.09 1.04
CA LEU A 359 5.06 10.63 1.71
C LEU A 359 4.52 9.72 2.83
N LEU A 360 4.42 8.42 2.56
CA LEU A 360 3.91 7.41 3.52
C LEU A 360 5.03 6.77 4.37
N ARG A 361 6.22 7.39 4.38
CA ARG A 361 7.42 7.12 5.19
C ARG A 361 8.11 5.76 5.04
N THR A 362 7.43 4.70 4.62
CA THR A 362 8.05 3.39 4.31
C THR A 362 7.51 2.81 3.01
N ASN A 363 8.30 1.95 2.34
CA ASN A 363 7.83 1.28 1.11
C ASN A 363 6.64 0.36 1.40
N GLN A 364 6.58 -0.25 2.59
CA GLN A 364 5.45 -1.09 3.02
C GLN A 364 4.14 -0.29 3.06
N ASN A 365 4.17 0.91 3.64
CA ASN A 365 3.01 1.79 3.72
C ASN A 365 2.54 2.24 2.32
N THR A 366 3.49 2.59 1.43
CA THR A 366 3.21 2.86 0.01
C THR A 366 2.60 1.64 -0.68
N LEU A 367 3.15 0.44 -0.45
CA LEU A 367 2.65 -0.81 -1.02
C LEU A 367 1.21 -1.10 -0.59
N ASP A 368 0.89 -0.92 0.69
CA ASP A 368 -0.45 -1.21 1.22
C ASP A 368 -1.48 -0.18 0.76
N PHE A 369 -1.13 1.11 0.68
CA PHE A 369 -1.95 2.11 -0.02
C PHE A 369 -2.18 1.74 -1.49
N MET A 370 -1.14 1.28 -2.21
CA MET A 370 -1.27 0.87 -3.62
C MET A 370 -2.24 -0.30 -3.78
N LYS A 371 -2.16 -1.33 -2.91
CA LYS A 371 -3.07 -2.48 -2.92
C LYS A 371 -4.52 -2.08 -2.68
N ASP A 372 -4.78 -1.25 -1.68
CA ASP A 372 -6.14 -0.85 -1.33
C ASP A 372 -6.72 0.11 -2.37
N GLY A 373 -5.94 1.10 -2.81
CA GLY A 373 -6.34 2.05 -3.84
C GLY A 373 -6.70 1.38 -5.17
N ILE A 374 -5.93 0.38 -5.63
CA ILE A 374 -6.20 -0.27 -6.92
C ILE A 374 -7.39 -1.24 -6.89
N VAL A 375 -7.65 -1.89 -5.75
CA VAL A 375 -8.84 -2.73 -5.55
C VAL A 375 -10.09 -1.86 -5.41
N LEU A 376 -10.00 -0.75 -4.65
CA LEU A 376 -11.05 0.26 -4.57
C LEU A 376 -11.40 0.82 -5.95
N LEU A 377 -10.40 1.21 -6.76
CA LEU A 377 -10.64 1.70 -8.12
C LEU A 377 -11.24 0.63 -9.05
N SER A 378 -10.85 -0.64 -8.95
CA SER A 378 -11.43 -1.72 -9.76
C SER A 378 -12.92 -1.92 -9.48
N ASN A 379 -13.32 -1.83 -8.20
CA ASN A 379 -14.73 -1.84 -7.82
C ASN A 379 -15.44 -0.57 -8.36
N LEU A 380 -14.90 0.62 -8.07
CA LEU A 380 -15.58 1.90 -8.33
C LEU A 380 -15.53 2.42 -9.78
N ALA A 381 -14.59 1.99 -10.62
CA ALA A 381 -14.32 2.62 -11.92
C ALA A 381 -15.52 2.70 -12.88
N HIS A 382 -16.50 1.80 -12.72
CA HIS A 382 -17.74 1.80 -13.49
C HIS A 382 -18.79 2.80 -12.97
N GLU A 383 -18.63 3.37 -11.77
CA GLU A 383 -19.43 4.49 -11.24
C GLU A 383 -18.69 5.84 -11.25
N ILE A 384 -17.35 5.86 -11.26
CA ILE A 384 -16.54 7.09 -11.34
C ILE A 384 -16.86 7.93 -12.59
N LYS A 385 -17.54 9.05 -12.37
CA LYS A 385 -17.62 10.18 -13.30
C LYS A 385 -16.48 11.14 -12.99
N LEU A 386 -15.55 11.31 -13.93
CA LEU A 386 -14.31 12.07 -13.68
C LEU A 386 -14.60 13.58 -13.49
N PRO A 387 -14.13 14.20 -12.38
CA PRO A 387 -14.37 15.63 -12.12
C PRO A 387 -13.61 16.59 -13.07
N GLY A 388 -12.56 16.10 -13.72
CA GLY A 388 -11.72 16.93 -14.59
C GLY A 388 -10.54 16.18 -15.20
N ARG A 389 -9.81 16.90 -16.08
CA ARG A 389 -8.61 16.40 -16.77
C ARG A 389 -7.52 15.96 -15.80
N GLU A 390 -7.29 16.72 -14.74
CA GLU A 390 -6.19 16.44 -13.80
C GLU A 390 -6.44 15.17 -12.98
N GLN A 391 -7.69 14.92 -12.58
CA GLN A 391 -8.10 13.66 -11.93
C GLN A 391 -7.97 12.48 -12.92
N ALA A 392 -8.41 12.66 -14.17
CA ALA A 392 -8.27 11.65 -15.22
C ALA A 392 -6.80 11.25 -15.47
N LEU A 393 -5.91 12.23 -15.53
CA LEU A 393 -4.46 12.05 -15.67
C LEU A 393 -3.84 11.42 -14.41
N CYS A 394 -4.28 11.85 -13.22
CA CYS A 394 -3.79 11.36 -11.94
C CYS A 394 -4.06 9.85 -11.78
N LEU A 395 -5.32 9.42 -11.98
CA LEU A 395 -5.68 8.00 -11.96
C LEU A 395 -4.94 7.22 -13.04
N LEU A 396 -4.79 7.75 -14.26
CA LEU A 396 -4.11 7.07 -15.36
C LEU A 396 -2.66 6.68 -15.01
N HIS A 397 -1.88 7.60 -14.44
CA HIS A 397 -0.53 7.30 -13.98
C HIS A 397 -0.51 6.27 -12.84
N PHE A 398 -1.49 6.30 -11.92
CA PHE A 398 -1.59 5.30 -10.86
C PHE A 398 -1.88 3.89 -11.41
N LEU A 399 -2.76 3.76 -12.41
CA LEU A 399 -2.99 2.48 -13.09
C LEU A 399 -1.71 1.99 -13.80
N ILE A 400 -0.98 2.88 -14.48
CA ILE A 400 0.28 2.58 -15.17
C ILE A 400 1.39 2.14 -14.20
N ALA A 401 1.34 2.55 -12.92
CA ALA A 401 2.30 2.07 -11.92
C ALA A 401 2.22 0.55 -11.66
N PHE A 402 1.13 -0.13 -12.04
CA PHE A 402 0.98 -1.59 -11.96
C PHE A 402 1.37 -2.32 -13.25
N ALA A 403 1.75 -1.61 -14.32
CA ALA A 403 2.17 -2.21 -15.57
C ALA A 403 3.54 -2.91 -15.44
N PRO A 404 3.81 -4.01 -16.17
CA PRO A 404 5.10 -4.69 -16.12
C PRO A 404 6.26 -3.79 -16.54
N CYS A 405 7.39 -3.93 -15.84
CA CYS A 405 8.58 -3.12 -16.04
C CYS A 405 9.70 -3.90 -16.79
N PRO A 406 10.62 -3.19 -17.48
CA PRO A 406 10.70 -1.74 -17.66
C PRO A 406 9.58 -1.17 -18.56
N PRO A 407 9.30 0.15 -18.51
CA PRO A 407 8.40 0.80 -19.47
C PRO A 407 8.88 0.68 -20.92
N PRO A 408 7.99 0.73 -21.94
CA PRO A 408 8.31 0.27 -23.29
C PRO A 408 9.38 1.08 -24.03
N ASN A 409 9.59 2.33 -23.60
CA ASN A 409 10.53 3.30 -24.16
C ASN A 409 11.81 3.46 -23.31
N CYS A 410 11.99 2.68 -22.24
CA CYS A 410 13.15 2.80 -21.34
C CYS A 410 14.36 1.94 -21.77
N SER A 411 14.22 1.11 -22.80
CA SER A 411 15.33 0.39 -23.43
C SER A 411 16.13 1.33 -24.34
N GLY A 412 17.47 1.25 -24.30
CA GLY A 412 18.36 1.98 -25.22
C GLY A 412 18.40 1.42 -26.64
N SER A 413 17.23 1.06 -27.19
CA SER A 413 16.99 0.57 -28.55
C SER A 413 16.04 1.54 -29.25
N ASP A 414 16.19 1.74 -30.56
CA ASP A 414 15.28 2.56 -31.37
C ASP A 414 13.87 1.93 -31.53
N LYS A 415 13.56 0.84 -30.80
CA LYS A 415 12.31 0.09 -30.89
C LYS A 415 11.64 -0.14 -29.54
N ILE A 416 10.32 -0.01 -29.56
CA ILE A 416 9.41 -0.32 -28.46
C ILE A 416 9.50 -1.81 -28.12
N THR A 417 9.56 -2.13 -26.83
CA THR A 417 9.48 -3.50 -26.30
C THR A 417 8.47 -3.54 -25.17
N PHE A 418 7.41 -4.33 -25.29
CA PHE A 418 6.41 -4.50 -24.23
C PHE A 418 6.88 -5.55 -23.21
N SER A 419 6.86 -5.16 -21.93
CA SER A 419 7.37 -6.01 -20.84
C SER A 419 6.39 -7.12 -20.47
N PRO A 420 6.89 -8.33 -20.12
CA PRO A 420 6.08 -9.53 -19.97
C PRO A 420 5.33 -9.55 -18.62
N TYR A 421 4.08 -10.02 -18.63
CA TYR A 421 3.38 -10.39 -17.41
C TYR A 421 4.03 -11.61 -16.74
N ASP A 422 4.41 -11.49 -15.46
CA ASP A 422 4.70 -12.63 -14.59
C ASP A 422 3.69 -12.69 -13.40
N PRO A 423 2.86 -13.75 -13.30
CA PRO A 423 1.85 -13.89 -12.25
C PRO A 423 2.42 -14.07 -10.83
N THR A 424 3.73 -14.29 -10.67
CA THR A 424 4.39 -14.37 -9.35
C THR A 424 4.80 -13.00 -8.79
N ILE A 425 4.59 -11.93 -9.57
CA ILE A 425 4.87 -10.55 -9.19
C ILE A 425 3.60 -9.71 -9.34
N HIS A 426 2.92 -9.83 -10.49
CA HIS A 426 1.86 -8.94 -10.95
C HIS A 426 0.46 -9.26 -10.39
N TYR A 427 0.36 -9.49 -9.09
CA TYR A 427 -0.91 -9.86 -8.42
C TYR A 427 -2.04 -8.84 -8.61
N TYR A 428 -1.70 -7.55 -8.65
CA TYR A 428 -2.66 -6.43 -8.73
C TYR A 428 -2.83 -5.86 -10.16
N LEU A 429 -2.27 -6.51 -11.17
CA LEU A 429 -2.39 -6.07 -12.57
C LEU A 429 -3.83 -6.17 -13.09
N TYR A 430 -4.59 -7.21 -12.72
CA TYR A 430 -5.98 -7.36 -13.17
C TYR A 430 -6.87 -6.20 -12.70
N PRO A 431 -6.89 -5.82 -11.41
CA PRO A 431 -7.55 -4.59 -10.95
C PRO A 431 -7.17 -3.32 -11.73
N ALA A 432 -5.89 -3.16 -12.12
CA ALA A 432 -5.45 -2.01 -12.90
C ALA A 432 -5.98 -2.01 -14.35
N ILE A 433 -5.96 -3.17 -15.02
CA ILE A 433 -6.51 -3.35 -16.38
C ILE A 433 -8.03 -3.18 -16.39
N ASP A 434 -8.74 -3.75 -15.42
CA ASP A 434 -10.18 -3.64 -15.25
C ASP A 434 -10.61 -2.19 -14.95
N SER A 435 -9.89 -1.49 -14.06
CA SER A 435 -10.09 -0.05 -13.82
C SER A 435 -9.90 0.77 -15.10
N LEU A 436 -8.84 0.48 -15.87
CA LEU A 436 -8.53 1.17 -17.12
C LEU A 436 -9.64 0.99 -18.15
N ALA A 437 -10.09 -0.26 -18.36
CA ALA A 437 -11.15 -0.58 -19.30
C ALA A 437 -12.46 0.13 -18.95
N LYS A 438 -12.89 0.05 -17.68
CA LYS A 438 -14.09 0.74 -17.16
C LYS A 438 -14.02 2.26 -17.33
N LEU A 439 -12.89 2.89 -17.00
CA LEU A 439 -12.70 4.34 -17.11
C LEU A 439 -12.64 4.84 -18.56
N LEU A 440 -12.05 4.06 -19.48
CA LEU A 440 -11.97 4.37 -20.91
C LEU A 440 -13.29 4.12 -21.66
N ALA A 441 -14.05 3.09 -21.27
CA ALA A 441 -15.32 2.72 -21.91
C ALA A 441 -16.51 3.59 -21.47
N ARG A 442 -16.39 4.35 -20.37
CA ARG A 442 -17.45 5.25 -19.89
C ARG A 442 -17.70 6.40 -20.88
N ASP A 443 -18.98 6.77 -21.00
CA ASP A 443 -19.44 7.99 -21.66
C ASP A 443 -18.86 9.29 -21.05
N GLU A 444 -19.23 10.42 -21.66
CA GLU A 444 -18.77 11.76 -21.28
C GLU A 444 -19.09 12.10 -19.80
N PRO A 445 -18.16 12.75 -19.07
CA PRO A 445 -16.98 13.47 -19.57
C PRO A 445 -15.70 12.65 -19.69
N ASN A 446 -15.69 11.40 -19.20
CA ASN A 446 -14.47 10.59 -19.07
C ASN A 446 -13.74 10.44 -20.42
N ARG A 447 -14.51 10.09 -21.46
CA ARG A 447 -14.03 9.90 -22.82
C ARG A 447 -13.36 11.16 -23.40
N THR A 448 -13.96 12.34 -23.24
CA THR A 448 -13.34 13.62 -23.64
C THR A 448 -12.05 13.88 -22.87
N HIS A 449 -12.01 13.65 -21.55
CA HIS A 449 -10.79 13.85 -20.76
C HIS A 449 -9.64 12.97 -21.24
N TYR A 450 -9.84 11.66 -21.41
CA TYR A 450 -8.80 10.76 -21.91
C TYR A 450 -8.38 11.08 -23.35
N LYS A 451 -9.33 11.37 -24.25
CA LYS A 451 -9.02 11.80 -25.62
C LYS A 451 -8.18 13.07 -25.64
N THR A 452 -8.47 14.05 -24.79
CA THR A 452 -7.70 15.30 -24.67
C THR A 452 -6.30 15.06 -24.07
N ILE A 453 -6.16 14.14 -23.11
CA ILE A 453 -4.86 13.74 -22.55
C ILE A 453 -3.97 13.12 -23.63
N PHE A 454 -4.43 12.05 -24.30
CA PHE A 454 -3.63 11.36 -25.31
C PHE A 454 -3.36 12.19 -26.57
N ALA A 455 -4.26 13.12 -26.92
CA ALA A 455 -3.98 14.11 -27.98
C ALA A 455 -2.92 15.16 -27.58
N SER A 456 -2.77 15.45 -26.28
CA SER A 456 -1.70 16.34 -25.78
C SER A 456 -0.33 15.64 -25.72
N ASP A 457 -0.32 14.32 -25.61
CA ASP A 457 0.87 13.46 -25.45
C ASP A 457 1.77 13.42 -26.71
N VAL A 458 1.36 14.05 -27.82
CA VAL A 458 2.25 14.32 -28.97
C VAL A 458 3.50 15.14 -28.59
N ALA A 459 3.45 15.86 -27.47
CA ALA A 459 4.54 16.71 -26.98
C ALA A 459 5.47 16.03 -25.95
N SER A 460 5.27 14.75 -25.62
CA SER A 460 6.19 13.99 -24.77
C SER A 460 7.47 13.57 -25.54
N SER A 461 8.46 13.05 -24.81
CA SER A 461 9.74 12.59 -25.37
C SER A 461 10.07 11.19 -24.81
N PRO A 462 9.96 10.12 -25.63
CA PRO A 462 9.49 10.12 -27.02
C PRO A 462 7.99 10.51 -27.13
N PRO A 463 7.53 11.00 -28.30
CA PRO A 463 6.13 11.35 -28.50
C PRO A 463 5.18 10.18 -28.24
N PHE A 464 4.05 10.46 -27.61
CA PHE A 464 3.04 9.47 -27.23
C PHE A 464 3.53 8.41 -26.22
N ASP A 465 4.44 8.76 -25.30
CA ASP A 465 4.92 7.86 -24.23
C ASP A 465 3.79 7.40 -23.30
N LEU A 466 2.95 8.32 -22.82
CA LEU A 466 1.88 8.00 -21.88
C LEU A 466 0.83 7.09 -22.54
N LEU A 467 0.46 7.36 -23.80
CA LEU A 467 -0.40 6.52 -24.61
C LEU A 467 0.22 5.12 -24.83
N THR A 468 1.51 5.06 -25.18
CA THR A 468 2.24 3.80 -25.39
C THR A 468 2.32 2.95 -24.11
N ARG A 469 2.54 3.59 -22.95
CA ARG A 469 2.54 2.93 -21.63
C ARG A 469 1.14 2.47 -21.20
N THR A 470 0.11 3.25 -21.54
CA THR A 470 -1.28 2.83 -21.32
C THR A 470 -1.65 1.62 -22.19
N PHE A 471 -1.23 1.63 -23.46
CA PHE A 471 -1.40 0.49 -24.35
C PHE A 471 -0.68 -0.75 -23.82
N ALA A 472 0.58 -0.62 -23.40
CA ALA A 472 1.37 -1.68 -22.78
C ALA A 472 0.66 -2.34 -21.58
N LEU A 473 0.07 -1.53 -20.68
CA LEU A 473 -0.76 -2.03 -19.58
C LEU A 473 -1.92 -2.88 -20.12
N SER A 474 -2.69 -2.38 -21.08
CA SER A 474 -3.84 -3.10 -21.64
C SER A 474 -3.50 -4.42 -22.35
N ILE A 475 -2.35 -4.50 -23.03
CA ILE A 475 -1.95 -5.72 -23.77
C ILE A 475 -1.14 -6.72 -22.94
N SER A 476 -0.65 -6.34 -21.75
CA SER A 476 0.27 -7.12 -20.92
C SER A 476 -0.21 -8.55 -20.59
N ALA A 477 -1.52 -8.77 -20.56
CA ALA A 477 -2.14 -10.08 -20.32
C ALA A 477 -1.91 -11.12 -21.44
N ILE A 478 -1.57 -10.67 -22.66
CA ILE A 478 -1.50 -11.51 -23.86
C ILE A 478 -0.37 -12.55 -23.73
N PRO A 479 -0.65 -13.85 -23.95
CA PRO A 479 0.32 -14.93 -23.75
C PRO A 479 1.46 -14.94 -24.79
N ASP A 480 2.72 -14.84 -24.32
CA ASP A 480 3.91 -15.13 -25.13
C ASP A 480 4.05 -16.65 -25.30
N GLN A 481 3.64 -17.13 -26.48
CA GLN A 481 3.64 -18.55 -26.80
C GLN A 481 5.06 -19.18 -26.73
N GLN A 482 6.12 -18.42 -27.01
CA GLN A 482 7.51 -18.93 -27.01
C GLN A 482 8.09 -19.11 -25.61
N ARG A 483 7.64 -18.29 -24.65
CA ARG A 483 7.92 -18.49 -23.21
C ARG A 483 7.03 -19.58 -22.62
N GLU A 484 5.75 -19.60 -22.96
CA GLU A 484 4.72 -20.34 -22.21
C GLU A 484 4.52 -21.79 -22.67
N ILE A 485 4.85 -22.15 -23.92
CA ILE A 485 4.95 -23.57 -24.36
C ILE A 485 5.87 -24.39 -23.43
N LYS A 486 6.86 -23.75 -22.81
CA LYS A 486 7.79 -24.41 -21.86
C LYS A 486 7.16 -24.67 -20.47
N ARG A 487 5.99 -24.10 -20.17
CA ARG A 487 5.30 -24.23 -18.87
C ARG A 487 4.03 -25.08 -18.91
N GLY A 488 3.46 -25.37 -20.09
CA GLY A 488 2.33 -26.32 -20.21
C GLY A 488 1.41 -26.09 -21.40
N ASN A 489 0.14 -26.50 -21.25
CA ASN A 489 -0.90 -26.34 -22.27
C ASN A 489 -1.35 -24.87 -22.36
N PHE A 490 -1.37 -24.33 -23.59
CA PHE A 490 -1.72 -22.92 -23.85
C PHE A 490 -3.18 -22.57 -23.49
N LEU A 491 -4.16 -23.41 -23.83
CA LEU A 491 -5.58 -23.07 -23.66
C LEU A 491 -6.00 -22.90 -22.18
N PRO A 492 -5.63 -23.79 -21.22
CA PRO A 492 -5.88 -23.56 -19.80
C PRO A 492 -5.27 -22.27 -19.24
N LEU A 493 -4.17 -21.76 -19.81
CA LEU A 493 -3.58 -20.49 -19.42
C LEU A 493 -4.40 -19.29 -19.92
N VAL A 494 -4.98 -19.39 -21.13
CA VAL A 494 -5.93 -18.38 -21.63
C VAL A 494 -7.19 -18.35 -20.76
N GLU A 495 -7.75 -19.52 -20.41
CA GLU A 495 -8.89 -19.62 -19.49
C GLU A 495 -8.58 -18.98 -18.12
N ALA A 496 -7.41 -19.24 -17.55
CA ALA A 496 -6.97 -18.62 -16.29
C ALA A 496 -6.79 -17.09 -16.37
N ARG A 497 -6.53 -16.53 -17.56
CA ARG A 497 -6.42 -15.09 -17.81
C ARG A 497 -7.69 -14.46 -18.40
N LYS A 498 -8.77 -15.23 -18.63
CA LYS A 498 -9.95 -14.84 -19.41
C LYS A 498 -10.53 -13.46 -19.07
N PRO A 499 -10.83 -13.10 -17.79
CA PRO A 499 -11.34 -11.77 -17.47
C PRO A 499 -10.36 -10.63 -17.76
N MET A 500 -9.08 -10.86 -17.51
CA MET A 500 -8.00 -9.89 -17.74
C MET A 500 -7.72 -9.68 -19.22
N LEU A 501 -7.88 -10.72 -20.05
CA LEU A 501 -7.80 -10.62 -21.51
C LEU A 501 -9.00 -9.89 -22.11
N MET A 502 -10.22 -10.08 -21.59
CA MET A 502 -11.40 -9.33 -22.04
C MET A 502 -11.23 -7.82 -21.78
N GLN A 503 -10.98 -7.43 -20.52
CA GLN A 503 -10.82 -6.01 -20.17
C GLN A 503 -9.59 -5.39 -20.84
N GLY A 504 -8.49 -6.15 -20.93
CA GLY A 504 -7.27 -5.73 -21.62
C GLY A 504 -7.48 -5.44 -23.10
N LEU A 505 -8.16 -6.33 -23.83
CA LEU A 505 -8.41 -6.12 -25.26
C LEU A 505 -9.46 -5.03 -25.53
N LEU A 506 -10.48 -4.87 -24.68
CA LEU A 506 -11.41 -3.75 -24.74
C LEU A 506 -10.69 -2.40 -24.58
N ALA A 507 -9.83 -2.28 -23.57
CA ALA A 507 -8.99 -1.10 -23.38
C ALA A 507 -8.04 -0.90 -24.58
N ALA A 508 -7.40 -1.96 -25.07
CA ALA A 508 -6.49 -1.91 -26.21
C ALA A 508 -7.19 -1.47 -27.51
N GLU A 509 -8.46 -1.84 -27.75
CA GLU A 509 -9.22 -1.37 -28.90
C GLU A 509 -9.51 0.14 -28.80
N ILE A 510 -9.94 0.61 -27.63
CA ILE A 510 -10.19 2.05 -27.41
C ILE A 510 -8.90 2.85 -27.61
N LEU A 511 -7.77 2.37 -27.08
CA LEU A 511 -6.46 2.99 -27.22
C LEU A 511 -5.94 2.93 -28.67
N SER A 512 -6.19 1.84 -29.39
CA SER A 512 -5.88 1.71 -30.82
C SER A 512 -6.67 2.71 -31.67
N ASN A 513 -7.95 2.94 -31.34
CA ASN A 513 -8.76 3.98 -31.98
C ASN A 513 -8.21 5.40 -31.71
N LEU A 514 -7.73 5.65 -30.49
CA LEU A 514 -7.12 6.91 -30.07
C LEU A 514 -5.68 7.12 -30.59
N ALA A 515 -5.00 6.06 -31.05
CA ALA A 515 -3.66 6.15 -31.59
C ALA A 515 -3.58 7.13 -32.79
N PRO A 516 -2.50 7.91 -32.92
CA PRO A 516 -2.29 8.81 -34.06
C PRO A 516 -2.18 8.06 -35.40
N GLY A 517 -2.29 8.82 -36.50
CA GLY A 517 -2.14 8.30 -37.86
C GLY A 517 -0.69 8.03 -38.28
N TYR A 518 -0.52 7.64 -39.54
CA TYR A 518 0.73 7.17 -40.15
C TYR A 518 1.97 8.01 -39.81
N ASP A 519 1.88 9.33 -39.96
CA ASP A 519 2.98 10.29 -39.81
C ASP A 519 3.71 10.22 -38.46
N SER A 520 3.02 9.71 -37.43
CA SER A 520 3.56 9.54 -36.08
C SER A 520 4.44 8.31 -35.88
N GLY A 521 4.34 7.31 -36.76
CA GLY A 521 4.97 6.00 -36.60
C GLY A 521 4.46 5.13 -35.43
N VAL A 522 3.57 5.61 -34.56
CA VAL A 522 3.22 4.92 -33.28
C VAL A 522 2.55 3.56 -33.53
N ALA A 523 1.50 3.50 -34.34
CA ALA A 523 0.80 2.25 -34.65
C ALA A 523 1.71 1.22 -35.34
N LYS A 524 2.64 1.70 -36.18
CA LYS A 524 3.70 0.92 -36.82
C LYS A 524 4.66 0.35 -35.78
N ALA A 525 5.17 1.17 -34.87
CA ALA A 525 6.09 0.76 -33.81
C ALA A 525 5.48 -0.24 -32.83
N TRP A 526 4.19 -0.13 -32.49
CA TRP A 526 3.48 -1.13 -31.68
C TRP A 526 3.36 -2.48 -32.40
N LEU A 527 3.00 -2.48 -33.70
CA LEU A 527 2.92 -3.71 -34.51
C LEU A 527 4.28 -4.39 -34.73
N THR A 528 5.37 -3.63 -34.80
CA THR A 528 6.74 -4.13 -35.03
C THR A 528 7.62 -4.12 -33.76
N SER A 529 7.00 -4.23 -32.58
CA SER A 529 7.70 -4.29 -31.28
C SER A 529 8.56 -5.54 -31.12
N GLU A 530 9.64 -5.45 -30.34
CA GLU A 530 10.66 -6.53 -30.27
C GLU A 530 10.19 -7.78 -29.52
N ASP A 531 9.22 -7.64 -28.62
CA ASP A 531 8.53 -8.75 -27.93
C ASP A 531 7.58 -9.55 -28.85
N GLY A 532 7.21 -8.98 -30.00
CA GLY A 532 6.34 -9.62 -30.98
C GLY A 532 4.85 -9.61 -30.62
N PHE A 533 4.35 -8.62 -29.88
CA PHE A 533 2.93 -8.39 -29.57
C PHE A 533 1.95 -8.85 -30.67
N ALA A 534 2.10 -8.35 -31.91
CA ALA A 534 1.16 -8.64 -32.99
C ALA A 534 1.12 -10.14 -33.38
N LYS A 535 2.24 -10.84 -33.22
CA LYS A 535 2.36 -12.30 -33.39
C LYS A 535 1.71 -13.05 -32.24
N ASN A 536 1.91 -12.61 -31.01
CA ASN A 536 1.33 -13.22 -29.81
C ASN A 536 -0.20 -13.08 -29.81
N LEU A 537 -0.72 -11.92 -30.21
CA LEU A 537 -2.16 -11.68 -30.40
C LEU A 537 -2.73 -12.49 -31.58
N SER A 538 -2.07 -12.50 -32.74
CA SER A 538 -2.46 -13.38 -33.86
C SER A 538 -2.49 -14.87 -33.46
N THR A 539 -1.53 -15.30 -32.64
CA THR A 539 -1.45 -16.66 -32.11
C THR A 539 -2.60 -16.97 -31.15
N LEU A 540 -2.94 -16.05 -30.24
CA LEU A 540 -4.10 -16.17 -29.34
C LEU A 540 -5.40 -16.33 -30.14
N ILE A 541 -5.68 -15.40 -31.07
CA ILE A 541 -6.84 -15.42 -31.97
C ILE A 541 -6.93 -16.77 -32.70
N LEU A 542 -5.82 -17.23 -33.28
CA LEU A 542 -5.79 -18.51 -33.99
C LEU A 542 -6.04 -19.70 -33.06
N SER A 543 -5.44 -19.74 -31.88
CA SER A 543 -5.65 -20.84 -30.93
C SER A 543 -7.12 -20.97 -30.55
N LEU A 544 -7.79 -19.86 -30.23
CA LEU A 544 -9.22 -19.86 -29.90
C LEU A 544 -10.10 -20.21 -31.11
N CYS A 545 -9.73 -19.79 -32.33
CA CYS A 545 -10.43 -20.20 -33.54
C CYS A 545 -10.19 -21.67 -33.97
N ASN A 546 -9.21 -22.38 -33.39
CA ASN A 546 -8.93 -23.78 -33.73
C ASN A 546 -9.55 -24.79 -32.74
N ASP A 547 -10.01 -24.37 -31.55
CA ASP A 547 -10.46 -25.29 -30.50
C ASP A 547 -11.61 -26.19 -31.00
N PRO A 548 -11.48 -27.54 -30.89
CA PRO A 548 -12.61 -28.43 -31.13
C PRO A 548 -13.69 -28.22 -30.05
N PRO A 549 -14.99 -28.26 -30.39
CA PRO A 549 -16.05 -28.14 -29.39
C PRO A 549 -15.91 -29.29 -28.37
N GLN A 550 -15.60 -28.94 -27.12
CA GLN A 550 -15.24 -29.94 -26.11
C GLN A 550 -16.43 -30.86 -25.82
N THR A 551 -16.21 -32.17 -25.95
CA THR A 551 -17.16 -33.18 -25.49
C THR A 551 -17.36 -33.04 -23.98
N PRO A 552 -18.59 -33.14 -23.47
CA PRO A 552 -18.90 -32.75 -22.10
C PRO A 552 -18.36 -33.75 -21.08
N GLN A 553 -17.12 -33.55 -20.64
CA GLN A 553 -16.58 -34.22 -19.46
C GLN A 553 -17.16 -33.62 -18.16
N HIS A 554 -17.13 -34.41 -17.09
CA HIS A 554 -17.96 -34.20 -15.91
C HIS A 554 -17.43 -33.15 -14.92
N ARG A 555 -18.38 -32.48 -14.25
CA ARG A 555 -18.22 -31.75 -12.97
C ARG A 555 -17.27 -30.54 -13.00
N ALA A 556 -17.78 -29.44 -13.54
CA ALA A 556 -17.43 -28.08 -13.11
C ALA A 556 -18.69 -27.37 -12.58
N THR A 557 -18.53 -26.24 -11.89
CA THR A 557 -19.59 -25.45 -11.25
C THR A 557 -20.49 -24.71 -12.25
N ALA A 558 -21.64 -24.21 -11.76
CA ALA A 558 -22.79 -23.83 -12.59
C ALA A 558 -22.71 -22.45 -13.27
N VAL A 559 -21.67 -22.18 -14.04
CA VAL A 559 -21.68 -21.09 -15.03
C VAL A 559 -22.43 -21.56 -16.29
N PRO A 560 -23.34 -20.76 -16.88
CA PRO A 560 -23.93 -21.09 -18.17
C PRO A 560 -22.85 -21.08 -19.26
N LYS A 561 -22.58 -22.25 -19.87
CA LYS A 561 -21.51 -22.42 -20.88
C LYS A 561 -21.55 -21.39 -22.02
N SER A 562 -22.74 -20.92 -22.38
CA SER A 562 -22.94 -19.86 -23.37
C SER A 562 -22.22 -18.55 -23.02
N LEU A 563 -22.10 -18.20 -21.74
CA LEU A 563 -21.44 -16.96 -21.29
C LEU A 563 -19.92 -17.07 -21.43
N GLU A 564 -19.36 -18.26 -21.17
CA GLU A 564 -17.94 -18.54 -21.37
C GLU A 564 -17.57 -18.58 -22.87
N GLU A 565 -18.44 -19.17 -23.68
CA GLU A 565 -18.30 -19.20 -25.14
C GLU A 565 -18.38 -17.79 -25.77
N GLU A 566 -19.20 -16.90 -25.21
CA GLU A 566 -19.30 -15.50 -25.65
C GLU A 566 -18.09 -14.67 -25.21
N ALA A 567 -17.61 -14.84 -23.97
CA ALA A 567 -16.39 -14.21 -23.46
C ALA A 567 -15.16 -14.50 -24.35
N MET A 568 -15.03 -15.74 -24.80
CA MET A 568 -13.93 -16.17 -25.68
C MET A 568 -14.12 -15.70 -27.13
N LEU A 569 -15.36 -15.49 -27.59
CA LEU A 569 -15.65 -14.84 -28.86
C LEU A 569 -15.28 -13.35 -28.81
N GLN A 570 -15.57 -12.65 -27.71
CA GLN A 570 -15.24 -11.24 -27.52
C GLN A 570 -13.73 -11.00 -27.58
N ILE A 571 -12.92 -11.79 -26.85
CA ILE A 571 -11.45 -11.79 -26.94
C ILE A 571 -10.95 -11.92 -28.39
N VAL A 572 -11.60 -12.75 -29.20
CA VAL A 572 -11.23 -12.93 -30.61
C VAL A 572 -11.61 -11.72 -31.46
N LEU A 573 -12.80 -11.14 -31.27
CA LEU A 573 -13.27 -9.98 -32.04
C LEU A 573 -12.43 -8.74 -31.75
N ASP A 574 -12.19 -8.44 -30.48
CA ASP A 574 -11.46 -7.25 -30.04
C ASP A 574 -9.99 -7.35 -30.47
N GLY A 575 -9.39 -8.55 -30.36
CA GLY A 575 -8.05 -8.82 -30.87
C GLY A 575 -7.92 -8.63 -32.38
N ILE A 576 -8.91 -9.05 -33.18
CA ILE A 576 -8.95 -8.79 -34.63
C ILE A 576 -9.09 -7.28 -34.89
N SER A 577 -9.92 -6.58 -34.10
CA SER A 577 -10.14 -5.14 -34.26
C SER A 577 -8.87 -4.34 -33.96
N VAL A 578 -8.18 -4.63 -32.86
CA VAL A 578 -6.88 -4.03 -32.50
C VAL A 578 -5.86 -4.18 -33.63
N LEU A 579 -5.64 -5.41 -34.12
CA LEU A 579 -4.69 -5.66 -35.21
C LEU A 579 -5.07 -4.88 -36.48
N ARG A 580 -6.36 -4.83 -36.83
CA ARG A 580 -6.86 -4.09 -37.99
C ARG A 580 -6.66 -2.58 -37.85
N ILE A 581 -7.09 -1.99 -36.74
CA ILE A 581 -7.04 -0.54 -36.52
C ILE A 581 -5.58 -0.05 -36.54
N LEU A 582 -4.67 -0.80 -35.93
CA LEU A 582 -3.25 -0.49 -35.97
C LEU A 582 -2.67 -0.66 -37.38
N ALA A 583 -3.08 -1.69 -38.14
CA ALA A 583 -2.63 -1.89 -39.51
C ALA A 583 -3.08 -0.73 -40.42
N GLU A 584 -4.36 -0.34 -40.35
CA GLU A 584 -4.95 0.80 -41.06
C GLU A 584 -4.23 2.12 -40.73
N LYS A 585 -3.90 2.36 -39.45
CA LYS A 585 -3.13 3.54 -39.01
C LYS A 585 -1.63 3.47 -39.32
N SER A 586 -1.07 2.29 -39.57
CA SER A 586 0.36 2.08 -39.89
C SER A 586 0.70 2.20 -41.38
N ARG A 587 -0.31 2.28 -42.23
CA ARG A 587 -0.21 2.33 -43.69
C ARG A 587 -0.06 3.78 -44.18
N ASP A 588 0.82 3.97 -45.16
CA ASP A 588 0.97 5.23 -45.89
C ASP A 588 -0.29 5.52 -46.75
N PRO A 589 -0.90 6.71 -46.67
CA PRO A 589 -2.04 7.08 -47.52
C PRO A 589 -1.64 7.26 -48.99
N ASP A 590 -0.41 7.69 -49.27
CA ASP A 590 0.10 7.98 -50.62
C ASP A 590 0.82 6.77 -51.24
N ASP A 591 1.43 5.89 -50.45
CA ASP A 591 1.95 4.59 -50.90
C ASP A 591 1.06 3.39 -50.46
N PRO A 592 0.20 2.85 -51.34
CA PRO A 592 -0.61 1.67 -51.03
C PRO A 592 0.19 0.37 -50.88
N THR A 593 1.48 0.34 -51.23
CA THR A 593 2.38 -0.82 -51.07
C THR A 593 3.17 -0.81 -49.76
N SER A 594 3.07 0.27 -48.97
CA SER A 594 3.75 0.47 -47.67
C SER A 594 3.33 -0.49 -46.54
N MET A 595 2.34 -1.36 -46.78
CA MET A 595 1.72 -2.18 -45.74
C MET A 595 2.68 -3.16 -45.06
N ILE A 596 2.63 -3.17 -43.73
CA ILE A 596 3.50 -3.99 -42.89
C ILE A 596 2.96 -5.43 -42.85
N PRO A 597 3.76 -6.46 -43.21
CA PRO A 597 3.36 -7.85 -43.04
C PRO A 597 3.23 -8.18 -41.55
N ILE A 598 2.02 -8.46 -41.08
CA ILE A 598 1.73 -8.75 -39.67
C ILE A 598 2.25 -10.16 -39.33
N PRO A 599 3.23 -10.31 -38.43
CA PRO A 599 3.83 -11.62 -38.19
C PRO A 599 2.82 -12.56 -37.51
N GLY A 600 2.76 -13.82 -37.94
CA GLY A 600 1.86 -14.84 -37.36
C GLY A 600 0.43 -14.83 -37.89
N LEU A 601 0.06 -13.87 -38.74
CA LEU A 601 -1.22 -13.87 -39.46
C LEU A 601 -1.32 -15.12 -40.36
N PRO A 602 -2.47 -15.83 -40.41
CA PRO A 602 -2.60 -17.04 -41.24
C PRO A 602 -2.77 -16.70 -42.73
N ALA A 603 -2.33 -17.60 -43.62
CA ALA A 603 -2.73 -17.52 -45.03
C ALA A 603 -4.26 -17.66 -45.17
N THR A 604 -4.89 -16.88 -46.05
CA THR A 604 -6.36 -16.86 -46.27
C THR A 604 -6.94 -18.26 -46.50
N GLU A 605 -6.22 -19.14 -47.21
CA GLU A 605 -6.60 -20.55 -47.40
C GLU A 605 -6.88 -21.31 -46.09
N ARG A 606 -6.12 -21.02 -45.03
CA ARG A 606 -6.28 -21.66 -43.71
C ARG A 606 -7.53 -21.14 -43.01
N ILE A 607 -7.89 -19.87 -43.22
CA ILE A 607 -9.14 -19.30 -42.69
C ILE A 607 -10.35 -19.85 -43.44
N ILE A 608 -10.26 -20.02 -44.77
CA ILE A 608 -11.31 -20.65 -45.57
C ILE A 608 -11.60 -22.08 -45.05
N LYS A 609 -10.55 -22.89 -44.81
CA LYS A 609 -10.67 -24.23 -44.21
C LYS A 609 -11.28 -24.22 -42.79
N LEU A 610 -11.15 -23.12 -42.04
CA LEU A 610 -11.83 -22.93 -40.74
C LEU A 610 -13.29 -22.46 -40.92
N LEU A 611 -13.61 -21.66 -41.94
CA LEU A 611 -14.98 -21.27 -42.29
C LEU A 611 -15.83 -22.44 -42.85
N GLU A 612 -15.18 -23.45 -43.45
CA GLU A 612 -15.81 -24.71 -43.87
C GLU A 612 -16.16 -25.62 -42.67
N ARG A 613 -15.44 -25.49 -41.56
CA ARG A 613 -15.75 -26.17 -40.29
C ARG A 613 -17.06 -25.57 -39.76
N LYS A 614 -18.06 -26.41 -39.48
CA LYS A 614 -19.42 -25.98 -39.07
C LYS A 614 -19.51 -25.41 -37.63
N GLN A 615 -18.75 -24.36 -37.33
CA GLN A 615 -18.84 -23.57 -36.10
C GLN A 615 -19.55 -22.23 -36.40
N PRO A 616 -20.90 -22.15 -36.27
CA PRO A 616 -21.65 -20.97 -36.72
C PRO A 616 -21.34 -19.69 -35.93
N ARG A 617 -20.90 -19.79 -34.66
CA ARG A 617 -20.53 -18.66 -33.80
C ARG A 617 -19.30 -17.91 -34.32
N LEU A 618 -18.18 -18.62 -34.52
CA LEU A 618 -16.94 -18.05 -35.04
C LEU A 618 -17.06 -17.51 -36.47
N ARG A 619 -18.18 -17.74 -37.17
CA ARG A 619 -18.38 -17.30 -38.56
C ARG A 619 -18.29 -15.79 -38.73
N VAL A 620 -18.56 -14.99 -37.70
CA VAL A 620 -18.35 -13.53 -37.72
C VAL A 620 -16.85 -13.20 -37.62
N ALA A 621 -16.18 -13.68 -36.56
CA ALA A 621 -14.75 -13.51 -36.35
C ALA A 621 -13.91 -14.00 -37.54
N LEU A 622 -14.14 -15.22 -38.03
CA LEU A 622 -13.43 -15.79 -39.17
C LEU A 622 -13.69 -15.02 -40.49
N ARG A 623 -14.84 -14.35 -40.64
CA ARG A 623 -15.10 -13.44 -41.77
C ARG A 623 -14.31 -12.14 -41.63
N GLN A 624 -14.28 -11.54 -40.44
CA GLN A 624 -13.49 -10.33 -40.18
C GLN A 624 -11.99 -10.62 -40.37
N LEU A 625 -11.50 -11.73 -39.82
CA LEU A 625 -10.12 -12.19 -40.01
C LEU A 625 -9.81 -12.43 -41.50
N CYS A 626 -10.68 -13.10 -42.26
CA CYS A 626 -10.49 -13.30 -43.70
C CYS A 626 -10.48 -11.98 -44.50
N ALA A 627 -11.37 -11.04 -44.17
CA ALA A 627 -11.36 -9.71 -44.78
C ALA A 627 -10.07 -8.95 -44.45
N PHE A 628 -9.57 -9.10 -43.22
CA PHE A 628 -8.33 -8.48 -42.74
C PHE A 628 -7.08 -9.09 -43.36
N THR A 629 -6.97 -10.42 -43.49
CA THR A 629 -5.82 -11.04 -44.17
C THR A 629 -5.75 -10.66 -45.65
N ASN A 630 -6.91 -10.50 -46.30
CA ASN A 630 -7.01 -9.99 -47.67
C ASN A 630 -6.79 -8.47 -47.80
N PHE A 631 -6.76 -7.72 -46.69
CA PHE A 631 -6.35 -6.32 -46.66
C PHE A 631 -4.82 -6.20 -46.46
N CYS A 632 -4.21 -7.17 -45.78
CA CYS A 632 -2.75 -7.26 -45.57
C CYS A 632 -2.00 -8.11 -46.60
N SER A 633 -2.63 -8.48 -47.73
CA SER A 633 -2.05 -9.31 -48.81
C SER A 633 -2.08 -8.61 -50.16
#